data_AF-A0A2G6ICY0-F1
#
_entry.id   AF-A0A2G6ICY0-F1
#
_cell.length_a   1.000
_cell.length_b   1.000
_cell.length_c   1.000
_cell.angle_alpha   90.00
_cell.angle_beta   90.00
_cell.angle_gamma   90.00
#
_symmetry.space_group_name_H-M   'P 1'
#
loop_
_entity.id
_entity.type
_entity.pdbx_description
1 polymer ?
#
loop_
_entity_poly.entity_id
_entity_poly.type
_entity_poly.pdbx_seq_one_letter_code
_entity_poly.pdbx_strand_id
1 'polypeptide(L)' 'MASLKRWSKRLHPKPYERRKICKIDPEKLALDVRGHPDASQYERTAESGLCQKSIWQMLHKLNVTHGNPHPPKVEIAHR' A
#
# COMPACT_ATOMS: atom_id res chain seq x y z
N MET A 1 -11.51 -32.41 26.78
CA MET A 1 -10.88 -31.27 27.49
C MET A 1 -9.60 -30.84 26.79
N ALA A 2 -9.62 -29.78 25.98
CA ALA A 2 -8.45 -29.36 25.15
C ALA A 2 -7.90 -27.96 25.47
N SER A 3 -8.58 -27.17 26.33
CA SER A 3 -8.25 -25.76 26.55
C SER A 3 -7.01 -25.57 27.46
N LEU A 4 -6.97 -26.25 28.61
CA LEU A 4 -5.88 -26.11 29.59
C LEU A 4 -4.52 -26.60 29.05
N LYS A 5 -4.50 -27.72 28.30
CA LYS A 5 -3.28 -28.24 27.68
C LYS A 5 -2.67 -27.28 26.65
N ARG A 6 -3.48 -26.45 25.98
CA ARG A 6 -2.99 -25.46 25.01
C ARG A 6 -2.40 -24.22 25.70
N TRP A 7 -3.01 -23.77 26.79
CA TRP A 7 -2.52 -22.64 27.59
C TRP A 7 -1.18 -22.98 28.27
N SER A 8 -1.06 -24.19 28.84
CA SER A 8 0.20 -24.65 29.46
C SER A 8 1.38 -24.65 28.48
N LYS A 9 1.16 -24.92 27.19
CA LYS A 9 2.21 -24.93 26.16
C LYS A 9 2.60 -23.54 25.65
N ARG A 10 1.82 -22.49 25.93
CA ARG A 10 2.02 -21.15 25.36
C ARG A 10 1.72 -20.09 26.41
N LEU A 11 2.65 -19.97 27.38
CA LEU A 11 2.57 -19.04 28.50
C LEU A 11 2.76 -17.56 28.09
N HIS A 12 3.49 -17.31 27.01
CA HIS A 12 3.67 -15.95 26.48
C HIS A 12 2.67 -15.65 25.36
N PRO A 13 2.08 -14.43 25.34
CA PRO A 13 1.20 -13.99 24.28
C PRO A 13 1.94 -14.01 22.94
N LYS A 14 1.25 -14.41 21.87
CA LYS A 14 1.82 -14.33 20.52
C LYS A 14 1.98 -12.85 20.17
N PRO A 15 3.16 -12.40 19.71
CA PRO A 15 3.29 -11.04 19.20
C PRO A 15 2.29 -10.84 18.06
N TYR A 16 1.51 -9.76 18.15
CA TYR A 16 0.59 -9.37 17.09
C TYR A 16 1.40 -8.75 15.95
N GLU A 17 1.44 -9.43 14.81
CA GLU A 17 2.02 -8.89 13.59
C GLU A 17 0.91 -8.35 12.68
N ARG A 18 0.89 -7.03 12.48
CA ARG A 18 0.05 -6.43 11.44
C ARG A 18 0.70 -6.67 10.07
N ARG A 19 0.26 -7.73 9.38
CA ARG A 19 0.67 -7.96 7.98
C ARG A 19 0.13 -6.83 7.09
N LYS A 20 1.04 -6.16 6.39
CA LYS A 20 0.68 -5.16 5.36
C LYS A 20 0.32 -5.90 4.07
N ILE A 21 -0.90 -6.42 3.97
CA ILE A 21 -1.39 -7.01 2.71
C ILE A 21 -1.76 -5.85 1.79
N CYS A 22 -0.87 -5.51 0.85
CA CYS A 22 -1.16 -4.56 -0.23
C CYS A 22 -1.15 -5.32 -1.56
N LYS A 23 -2.25 -5.25 -2.31
CA LYS A 23 -2.34 -5.79 -3.68
C LYS A 23 -1.68 -4.88 -4.73
N ILE A 24 -1.29 -3.67 -4.30
CA ILE A 24 -0.75 -2.62 -5.16
C ILE A 24 0.71 -2.46 -4.79
N ASP A 25 1.57 -2.52 -5.81
CA ASP A 25 2.97 -2.16 -5.68
C ASP A 25 3.11 -0.62 -5.63
N PRO A 26 3.54 -0.06 -4.48
CA PRO A 26 3.68 1.40 -4.33
C PRO A 26 4.76 1.99 -5.23
N GLU A 27 5.79 1.23 -5.60
CA GLU A 27 6.88 1.71 -6.45
C GLU A 27 6.42 1.86 -7.90
N LYS A 28 5.69 0.86 -8.41
CA LYS A 28 5.08 0.93 -9.75
C LYS A 28 4.12 2.11 -9.88
N LEU A 29 3.30 2.36 -8.85
CA LEU A 29 2.38 3.50 -8.87
C LEU A 29 3.12 4.85 -8.76
N ALA A 30 4.22 4.91 -8.02
CA ALA A 30 5.04 6.12 -7.94
C ALA A 30 5.72 6.46 -9.27
N LEU A 31 6.20 5.45 -10.00
CA LEU A 31 6.75 5.62 -11.36
C LEU A 31 5.67 6.10 -12.34
N ASP A 32 4.48 5.50 -12.29
CA ASP A 32 3.33 5.91 -13.10
C ASP A 32 2.95 7.38 -12.85
N VAL A 33 2.82 7.79 -11.59
CA VAL A 33 2.52 9.18 -11.22
C VAL A 33 3.59 10.14 -11.73
N ARG A 34 4.86 9.72 -11.79
CA ARG A 34 5.95 10.56 -12.30
C ARG A 34 5.91 10.70 -13.84
N GLY A 35 5.54 9.63 -14.54
CA GLY A 35 5.39 9.66 -16.01
C GLY A 35 4.13 10.37 -16.47
N HIS A 36 3.05 10.26 -15.69
CA HIS A 36 1.73 10.79 -16.01
C HIS A 36 1.13 11.49 -14.79
N PRO A 37 1.57 12.73 -14.47
CA PRO A 37 1.08 13.46 -13.30
C PRO A 37 -0.41 13.81 -13.42
N ASP A 38 -0.83 14.19 -14.62
CA ASP A 38 -2.20 14.66 -14.90
C ASP A 38 -3.21 13.53 -15.14
N ALA A 39 -2.76 12.27 -15.24
CA ALA A 39 -3.65 11.14 -15.46
C ALA A 39 -4.72 11.09 -14.37
N SER A 40 -5.95 10.76 -14.75
CA SER A 40 -7.05 10.58 -13.80
C SER A 40 -6.88 9.26 -13.03
N GLN A 41 -7.50 9.16 -11.86
CA GLN A 41 -7.56 7.88 -11.14
C GLN A 41 -8.26 6.80 -11.97
N TYR A 42 -9.21 7.17 -12.81
CA TYR A 42 -9.94 6.25 -13.68
C TYR A 42 -9.03 5.64 -14.76
N GLU A 43 -8.17 6.45 -15.38
CA GLU A 43 -7.21 5.98 -16.38
C GLU A 43 -6.22 4.99 -15.74
N ARG A 44 -5.69 5.33 -14.55
CA ARG A 44 -4.79 4.44 -13.79
C ARG A 44 -5.46 3.12 -13.37
N THR A 45 -6.78 3.11 -13.16
CA THR A 45 -7.50 1.85 -12.89
C THR A 45 -7.59 0.94 -14.10
N ALA A 46 -7.78 1.50 -15.29
CA ALA A 46 -7.88 0.73 -16.52
C ALA A 46 -6.56 0.00 -16.81
N GLU A 47 -5.44 0.66 -16.56
CA GLU A 47 -4.11 0.09 -16.78
C GLU A 47 -3.69 -0.92 -15.70
N SER A 48 -4.09 -0.69 -14.45
CA SER A 48 -3.69 -1.54 -13.33
C SER A 48 -4.66 -2.68 -13.01
N GLY A 49 -5.88 -2.66 -13.56
CA GLY A 49 -6.94 -3.62 -13.22
C GLY A 49 -7.42 -3.53 -11.75
N LEU A 50 -7.19 -2.37 -11.12
CA LEU A 50 -7.49 -2.12 -9.71
C LEU A 50 -8.77 -1.29 -9.55
N CYS A 51 -9.33 -1.29 -8.34
CA CYS A 51 -10.42 -0.36 -8.01
C CYS A 51 -9.89 1.06 -7.77
N GLN A 52 -10.66 2.06 -8.19
CA GLN A 52 -10.32 3.49 -8.03
C GLN A 52 -10.01 3.86 -6.59
N LYS A 53 -10.79 3.32 -5.64
CA LYS A 53 -10.60 3.55 -4.20
C LYS A 53 -9.23 3.06 -3.72
N SER A 54 -8.73 1.96 -4.30
CA SER A 54 -7.44 1.40 -3.92
C SER A 54 -6.28 2.27 -4.43
N ILE A 55 -6.42 2.84 -5.63
CA ILE A 55 -5.48 3.82 -6.18
C ILE A 55 -5.47 5.08 -5.32
N TRP A 56 -6.65 5.64 -5.00
CA TRP A 56 -6.76 6.82 -4.14
C TRP A 56 -6.08 6.63 -2.77
N GLN A 57 -6.33 5.48 -2.12
CA GLN A 57 -5.68 5.14 -0.85
C GLN A 57 -4.15 5.09 -0.97
N MET A 58 -3.63 4.57 -2.09
CA MET A 58 -2.19 4.50 -2.30
C MET A 58 -1.59 5.86 -2.63
N LEU A 59 -2.24 6.67 -3.45
CA LEU A 59 -1.83 8.07 -3.71
C LEU A 59 -1.77 8.88 -2.42
N HIS A 60 -2.75 8.72 -1.53
CA HIS A 60 -2.73 9.36 -0.21
C HIS A 60 -1.54 8.91 0.65
N LYS A 61 -1.19 7.61 0.63
CA LYS A 61 0.01 7.10 1.31
C LYS A 61 1.30 7.66 0.72
N LEU A 62 1.34 7.87 -0.59
CA LEU A 62 2.43 8.50 -1.32
C LEU A 62 2.48 10.03 -1.15
N ASN A 63 1.49 10.62 -0.48
CA ASN A 63 1.31 12.06 -0.28
C ASN A 63 1.13 12.86 -1.58
N VAL A 64 0.57 12.22 -2.62
CA VAL A 64 0.25 12.87 -3.90
C VAL A 64 -1.17 13.41 -3.83
N THR A 65 -1.33 14.72 -4.02
CA THR A 65 -2.64 15.39 -4.02
C THR A 65 -2.73 16.37 -5.19
N HIS A 66 -3.94 16.63 -5.68
CA HIS A 66 -4.22 17.41 -6.89
C HIS A 66 -3.76 18.89 -6.83
N GLY A 67 -3.24 19.38 -5.70
CA GLY A 67 -2.65 20.72 -5.56
C GLY A 67 -1.20 20.73 -5.06
N ASN A 68 -0.59 19.56 -4.88
CA ASN A 68 0.78 19.43 -4.41
C ASN A 68 1.49 18.35 -5.23
N PRO A 69 2.16 18.70 -6.34
CA PRO A 69 2.95 17.78 -7.15
C PRO A 69 4.27 17.44 -6.45
N HIS A 70 4.23 17.23 -5.13
CA HIS A 70 5.41 16.81 -4.38
C HIS A 70 5.83 15.43 -4.89
N PRO A 71 7.13 15.19 -5.11
CA PRO A 71 7.60 13.87 -5.48
C PRO A 71 7.10 12.85 -4.45
N PRO A 72 6.57 11.69 -4.90
CA PRO A 72 6.10 10.67 -3.98
C PRO A 72 7.22 10.32 -3.00
N LYS A 73 6.91 10.15 -1.71
CA LYS A 73 7.90 9.95 -0.63
C LYS A 73 8.81 8.73 -0.79
N VAL A 74 8.55 7.87 -1.77
CA VAL A 74 9.48 6.82 -2.19
C VAL A 74 10.61 7.50 -2.95
N GLU A 75 11.69 7.82 -2.23
CA GLU A 75 12.99 8.03 -2.88
C GLU A 75 13.33 6.71 -3.57
N ILE A 76 13.12 6.65 -4.89
CA ILE A 76 13.53 5.52 -5.70
C ILE A 76 15.05 5.56 -5.68
N ALA A 77 15.66 4.73 -4.83
CA ALA A 77 17.08 4.50 -4.85
C ALA A 77 17.44 3.94 -6.24
N HIS A 78 17.96 4.79 -7.11
CA HIS A 78 18.59 4.36 -8.35
C HIS A 78 19.77 3.47 -7.96
N ARG A 79 19.62 2.16 -8.16
CA ARG A 79 20.68 1.17 -8.01
C ARG A 79 21.19 0.75 -9.39
#